data_AF-A0A1J5Q8U5-F1
#
_entry.id   AF-A0A1J5Q8U5-F1
#
_cell.length_a   1.000
_cell.length_b   1.000
_cell.length_c   1.000
_cell.angle_alpha   90.00
_cell.angle_beta   90.00
_cell.angle_gamma   90.00
#
_symmetry.space_group_name_H-M   'P 1'
#
loop_
_entity.id
_entity.type
_entity.pdbx_description
1 polymer ?
#
loop_
_entity_poly.entity_id
_entity_poly.type
_entity_poly.pdbx_seq_one_letter_code
_entity_poly.pdbx_strand_id
1 'polypeptide(L)' 'MLWRPLPEREKTPDENRLPGPKEVKVLKFSKRGGQRPEVKTLRVLGNQRLTTTGLIKRAKRKPVSIKKRNPS' A
#
# COMPACT_ATOMS: atom_id res chain seq x y z
N MET A 1 17.05 29.83 -32.70
CA MET A 1 16.28 29.42 -31.49
C MET A 1 17.05 28.27 -30.84
N LEU A 2 17.73 28.48 -29.70
CA LEU A 2 18.63 27.50 -29.09
C LEU A 2 17.95 26.89 -27.84
N TRP A 3 17.12 25.87 -28.05
CA TRP A 3 16.68 25.05 -26.93
C TRP A 3 17.82 24.08 -26.57
N ARG A 4 18.23 24.08 -25.29
CA ARG A 4 19.15 23.09 -24.74
C ARG A 4 18.33 22.09 -23.91
N PRO A 5 18.52 20.77 -24.06
CA PRO A 5 17.85 19.80 -23.21
C PRO A 5 18.26 20.05 -21.75
N LEU A 6 17.27 20.15 -20.85
CA LEU A 6 17.57 20.25 -19.43
C LEU A 6 18.19 18.92 -18.96
N PRO A 7 19.32 18.96 -18.24
CA PRO A 7 19.89 17.77 -17.65
C PRO A 7 18.92 17.18 -16.61
N GLU A 8 18.92 15.85 -16.48
CA GLU A 8 18.13 15.18 -15.46
C GLU A 8 18.61 15.59 -14.06
N ARG A 9 17.68 16.06 -13.23
CA ARG A 9 17.99 16.36 -11.83
C ARG A 9 18.25 15.08 -11.07
N GLU A 10 19.42 15.00 -10.44
CA GLU A 10 19.75 13.93 -9.50
C GLU A 10 18.77 13.98 -8.31
N LYS A 11 18.07 12.87 -8.07
CA LYS A 11 17.20 12.71 -6.90
C LYS A 11 18.07 12.26 -5.74
N THR A 12 18.32 13.13 -4.77
CA THR A 12 18.96 12.76 -3.51
C THR A 12 18.12 11.69 -2.80
N PRO A 13 18.69 10.52 -2.44
CA PRO A 13 17.97 9.55 -1.62
C PRO A 13 17.73 10.15 -0.24
N ASP A 14 16.46 10.24 0.15
CA ASP A 14 16.04 10.68 1.48
C ASP A 14 16.09 9.48 2.42
N GLU A 15 17.04 9.47 3.36
CA GLU A 15 17.23 8.38 4.32
C GLU A 15 16.07 8.22 5.31
N ASN A 16 15.24 9.27 5.50
CA ASN A 16 14.06 9.23 6.36
C ASN A 16 12.80 8.78 5.62
N ARG A 17 12.89 8.48 4.32
CA ARG A 17 11.75 8.05 3.53
C ARG A 17 11.26 6.69 4.02
N LEU A 18 10.10 6.69 4.68
CA LEU A 18 9.37 5.47 5.00
C LEU A 18 9.00 4.70 3.71
N PRO A 19 8.92 3.36 3.77
CA PRO A 19 8.60 2.55 2.60
C PRO A 19 7.25 2.97 2.02
N GLY A 20 7.26 3.19 0.71
CA GLY A 20 6.05 3.52 -0.05
C GLY A 20 5.04 2.35 -0.08
N PRO A 21 3.89 2.56 -0.72
CA PRO A 21 2.89 1.51 -0.92
C PRO A 21 3.50 0.24 -1.52
N LYS A 22 3.20 -0.92 -0.92
CA LYS A 22 3.74 -2.20 -1.36
C LYS A 22 2.74 -2.95 -2.24
N GLU A 23 3.15 -3.38 -3.42
CA GLU A 23 2.38 -4.33 -4.23
C GLU A 23 2.71 -5.76 -3.81
N VAL A 24 1.70 -6.53 -3.45
CA VAL A 24 1.83 -7.90 -2.98
C VAL A 24 0.96 -8.80 -3.83
N LYS A 25 1.55 -9.88 -4.35
CA LYS A 25 0.82 -10.93 -5.06
C LYS A 25 0.36 -11.99 -4.05
N VAL A 26 -0.95 -12.13 -3.90
CA VAL A 26 -1.58 -13.16 -3.08
C VAL A 26 -2.05 -14.29 -3.99
N LEU A 27 -1.58 -15.50 -3.72
CA LEU A 27 -2.05 -16.71 -4.38
C LEU A 27 -3.28 -17.25 -3.64
N LYS A 28 -4.42 -17.31 -4.33
CA LYS A 28 -5.64 -17.93 -3.82
C LYS A 28 -5.73 -19.36 -4.35
N PHE A 29 -5.48 -20.31 -3.46
CA PHE A 29 -5.56 -21.73 -3.78
C PHE A 29 -7.02 -22.24 -3.69
N SER A 30 -7.42 -23.04 -4.67
CA SER A 30 -8.67 -23.81 -4.60
C SER A 30 -8.47 -25.01 -3.67
N LYS A 31 -9.54 -25.43 -2.97
CA LYS A 31 -9.49 -26.62 -2.10
C LYS A 31 -9.36 -27.93 -2.90
N ARG A 32 -9.76 -27.92 -4.19
CA ARG A 32 -9.61 -29.07 -5.08
C ARG A 32 -8.25 -29.00 -5.77
N GLY A 33 -7.46 -30.06 -5.65
CA GLY A 33 -6.16 -30.18 -6.32
C GLY A 33 -6.28 -30.12 -7.85
N GLY A 34 -5.22 -29.66 -8.51
CA GLY A 34 -5.13 -29.62 -9.98
C GLY A 34 -5.59 -28.30 -10.63
N GLN A 35 -6.25 -27.40 -9.89
CA GLN A 35 -6.57 -26.06 -10.39
C GLN A 35 -5.39 -25.10 -10.17
N ARG A 36 -5.12 -24.26 -11.18
CA ARG A 36 -4.13 -23.18 -11.04
C ARG A 36 -4.63 -22.15 -10.02
N PRO A 37 -3.78 -21.68 -9.09
CA PRO A 37 -4.18 -20.67 -8.13
C PRO A 37 -4.43 -19.33 -8.81
N GLU A 38 -5.44 -18.60 -8.34
CA GLU A 38 -5.68 -17.23 -8.80
C GLU A 38 -4.66 -16.28 -8.16
N VAL A 39 -3.91 -15.54 -8.98
CA VAL A 39 -2.98 -14.52 -8.49
C VAL A 39 -3.75 -13.20 -8.35
N LYS A 40 -3.83 -12.66 -7.14
CA LYS A 40 -4.39 -11.33 -6.88
C LYS A 40 -3.28 -10.36 -6.51
N THR A 41 -3.13 -9.31 -7.31
CA THR A 41 -2.22 -8.21 -6.97
C THR A 41 -2.96 -7.21 -6.10
N LEU A 42 -2.47 -7.01 -4.88
CA LEU A 42 -3.04 -6.09 -3.91
C LEU A 42 -2.02 -5.00 -3.56
N ARG A 43 -2.49 -3.76 -3.45
CA ARG A 43 -1.67 -2.63 -2.99
C ARG A 43 -1.93 -2.41 -1.50
N VAL A 44 -0.88 -2.58 -0.69
CA VAL A 44 -0.89 -2.37 0.77
C VAL A 44 -0.32 -1.00 1.07
N LEU A 45 -1.12 -0.16 1.73
CA LEU A 45 -0.69 1.17 2.20
C LEU A 45 -0.02 1.07 3.59
N GLY A 46 0.74 2.09 4.00
CA GLY A 46 1.58 2.02 5.20
C GLY A 46 0.85 1.75 6.53
N ASN A 47 -0.43 2.11 6.66
CA ASN A 47 -1.25 1.84 7.85
C ASN A 47 -2.13 0.58 7.71
N GLN A 48 -1.87 -0.25 6.70
CA GLN A 48 -2.60 -1.47 6.42
C GLN A 48 -1.71 -2.71 6.62
N ARG A 49 -2.34 -3.84 6.93
CA ARG A 49 -1.68 -5.15 7.04
C ARG A 49 -2.40 -6.19 6.19
N LEU A 50 -1.62 -7.08 5.58
CA LEU A 50 -2.14 -8.26 4.88
C LEU A 50 -2.37 -9.39 5.89
N THR A 51 -3.50 -10.09 5.81
CA THR A 51 -3.71 -11.35 6.56
C THR A 51 -3.26 -12.56 5.74
N THR A 52 -3.14 -13.72 6.37
CA THR A 52 -2.79 -14.99 5.71
C THR A 52 -3.74 -15.35 4.55
N THR A 53 -5.01 -14.99 4.67
CA THR A 53 -6.03 -15.18 3.62
C THR A 53 -5.93 -14.15 2.48
N GLY A 54 -5.07 -13.13 2.61
CA GLY A 54 -4.94 -12.04 1.65
C GLY A 54 -5.92 -10.88 1.83
N LEU A 55 -6.55 -10.74 3.00
CA LEU A 55 -7.41 -9.60 3.29
C LEU A 55 -6.58 -8.45 3.85
N ILE A 56 -6.90 -7.23 3.42
CA ILE A 56 -6.28 -6.03 3.95
C ILE A 56 -7.05 -5.58 5.20
N LYS A 57 -6.38 -5.52 6.35
CA LYS A 57 -6.94 -5.00 7.61
C LYS A 57 -6.22 -3.71 8.03
N ARG A 58 -6.95 -2.85 8.73
CA ARG A 58 -6.42 -1.65 9.40
C ARG A 58 -7.04 -1.53 10.79
N ALA A 59 -6.38 -0.77 11.67
CA ALA A 59 -7.00 -0.37 12.93
C ALA A 59 -8.26 0.46 12.64
N LYS A 60 -9.40 0.06 13.21
CA LYS A 60 -10.63 0.86 13.12
C LYS A 60 -10.47 2.08 14.04
N ARG A 61 -10.80 3.27 13.53
CA ARG A 61 -10.87 4.46 14.38
C ARG A 61 -12.00 4.24 15.39
N LYS A 62 -11.72 4.43 16.67
CA LYS A 62 -12.74 4.37 17.71
C LYS A 62 -13.63 5.62 17.56
N PRO A 63 -14.96 5.50 17.60
CA PRO A 63 -15.81 6.67 17.63
C PRO A 63 -15.53 7.43 18.93
N VAL A 64 -15.21 8.72 18.79
CA VAL A 64 -15.13 9.64 19.92
C VAL A 64 -16.47 10.35 20.08
N SER A 65 -16.84 10.71 21.31
CA SER A 65 -18.03 11.53 21.56
C SER A 65 -17.95 12.82 20.74
N ILE A 66 -19.10 13.29 20.25
CA ILE A 66 -19.21 14.52 19.44
C ILE A 66 -18.56 15.71 20.16
N LYS A 67 -18.73 15.83 21.48
CA LYS A 67 -18.13 16.89 22.30
C LYS A 67 -16.59 16.79 22.42
N LYS A 68 -16.03 15.60 22.21
CA LYS A 68 -14.58 15.32 22.28
C LYS A 68 -13.93 15.24 20.90
N ARG A 69 -14.69 15.43 19.83
CA ARG A 69 -14.17 15.47 18.47
C ARG A 69 -13.59 16.86 18.27
N ASN A 70 -12.27 16.98 18.43
CA ASN A 70 -11.57 18.26 18.25
C ASN A 70 -11.94 18.85 16.87
N PRO A 71 -12.48 20.07 16.79
CA PRO A 71 -12.67 20.76 15.53
C PRO A 71 -11.30 21.35 15.15
N SER A 72 -10.51 20.57 14.42
CA SER A 72 -9.33 21.08 13.71
C SER A 72 -9.60 21.04 12.22
#